data_AF-A0A7C7M7Y9-F1
#
_entry.id   AF-A0A7C7M7Y9-F1
#
_cell.length_a   1.000
_cell.length_b   1.000
_cell.length_c   1.000
_cell.angle_alpha   90.00
_cell.angle_beta   90.00
_cell.angle_gamma   90.00
#
_symmetry.space_group_name_H-M   'P 1'
#
loop_
_entity.id
_entity.type
_entity.pdbx_description
1 polymer ?
#
loop_
_entity_poly.entity_id
_entity_poly.type
_entity_poly.pdbx_seq_one_letter_code
_entity_poly.pdbx_strand_id
1 'polypeptide(L)'
;SDKRRPIFSWSGLAFLSFSLDAWKANANALMPRFYFDLSYYKKYREIGQPPWTPNLSLFFALDKTLNLMLKEGLSNIHQRHAKVAQQFRDGVKELGLELLAKPECASDTITSVLMPGGIEVKDLLRTARLEHKVELAGGQQTLANKIFRIGHLGIITNQEISQTLTAIKLSLDALR
;
A
#
# COMPACT_ATOMS: atom_id res chain seq x y z
N SER A 1 -0.05 -7.57 -24.41
CA SER A 1 1.13 -7.92 -23.60
C SER A 1 1.34 -6.89 -22.48
N ASP A 2 0.28 -6.49 -21.79
CA ASP A 2 0.34 -5.41 -20.79
C ASP A 2 0.80 -5.97 -19.43
N LYS A 3 2.04 -5.65 -19.06
CA LYS A 3 2.73 -6.10 -17.83
C LYS A 3 2.56 -5.11 -16.67
N ARG A 4 1.43 -4.41 -16.59
CA ARG A 4 1.13 -3.48 -15.47
C ARG A 4 0.34 -4.15 -14.34
N ARG A 5 0.81 -5.31 -13.87
CA ARG A 5 0.32 -5.86 -12.59
C ARG A 5 1.11 -5.16 -11.47
N PRO A 6 0.46 -4.69 -10.39
CA PRO A 6 1.17 -4.10 -9.26
C PRO A 6 2.12 -5.16 -8.71
N ILE A 7 3.41 -4.92 -8.89
CA ILE A 7 4.49 -5.86 -8.57
C ILE A 7 4.55 -6.15 -7.05
N PHE A 8 3.80 -5.40 -6.23
CA PHE A 8 3.97 -5.32 -4.78
C PHE A 8 2.81 -5.84 -3.92
N SER A 9 1.77 -6.47 -4.47
CA SER A 9 0.65 -6.96 -3.64
C SER A 9 0.03 -8.26 -4.13
N TRP A 10 0.79 -9.36 -4.03
CA TRP A 10 0.17 -10.68 -4.06
C TRP A 10 -0.28 -11.03 -2.63
N SER A 11 -1.59 -11.02 -2.38
CA SER A 11 -2.11 -11.55 -1.13
C SER A 11 -1.80 -13.06 -1.03
N GLY A 12 -1.45 -13.52 0.17
CA GLY A 12 -1.12 -14.93 0.42
C GLY A 12 0.32 -15.20 0.85
N LEU A 13 1.19 -14.19 0.89
CA LEU A 13 2.50 -14.27 1.55
C LEU A 13 2.58 -13.27 2.71
N ALA A 14 3.21 -13.70 3.80
CA ALA A 14 3.60 -12.85 4.92
C ALA A 14 5.10 -13.05 5.19
N PHE A 15 5.83 -11.94 5.31
CA PHE A 15 7.25 -11.96 5.62
C PHE A 15 7.46 -11.70 7.10
N LEU A 16 8.19 -12.59 7.77
CA LEU A 16 8.52 -12.48 9.18
C LEU A 16 10.04 -12.44 9.33
N SER A 17 10.53 -11.48 10.11
CA SER A 17 11.94 -11.38 10.50
C SER A 17 12.01 -11.41 12.02
N PHE A 18 12.97 -12.15 12.57
CA PHE A 18 13.10 -12.40 14.00
C PHE A 18 14.46 -11.98 14.50
N SER A 19 14.47 -11.15 15.55
CA SER A 19 15.69 -10.87 16.32
C SER A 19 16.11 -12.07 17.15
N LEU A 20 17.33 -12.06 17.67
CA LEU A 20 17.82 -13.11 18.56
C LEU A 20 16.95 -13.24 19.82
N ASP A 21 16.50 -12.13 20.39
CA ASP A 21 15.65 -12.16 21.58
C ASP A 21 14.24 -12.67 21.28
N ALA A 22 13.71 -12.39 20.08
CA ALA A 22 12.44 -12.99 19.63
C ALA A 22 12.55 -14.52 19.51
N TRP A 23 13.70 -15.05 19.08
CA TRP A 23 13.93 -16.50 19.06
C TRP A 23 14.02 -17.11 20.47
N LYS A 24 14.62 -16.41 21.44
CA LYS A 24 14.63 -16.84 22.84
C LYS A 24 13.21 -16.88 23.42
N ALA A 25 12.42 -15.84 23.16
CA ALA A 25 11.02 -15.79 23.58
C ALA A 25 10.19 -16.90 22.92
N ASN A 26 10.42 -17.16 21.62
CA ASN A 26 9.76 -18.24 20.90
C ASN A 26 10.01 -19.61 21.54
N ALA A 27 11.21 -19.86 22.07
CA ALA A 27 11.56 -21.13 22.73
C ALA A 27 10.78 -21.37 24.03
N ASN A 28 10.43 -20.30 24.75
CA ASN A 28 9.69 -20.36 26.03
C ASN A 28 8.18 -20.11 25.87
N ALA A 29 7.69 -19.86 24.66
CA ALA A 29 6.29 -19.56 24.41
C ALA A 29 5.40 -20.79 24.65
N LEU A 30 4.36 -20.62 25.48
CA LEU A 30 3.45 -21.69 25.89
C LEU A 30 2.14 -21.73 25.09
N MET A 31 1.91 -20.77 24.19
CA MET A 31 0.71 -20.76 23.36
C MET A 31 0.69 -21.99 22.44
N PRO A 32 -0.44 -22.73 22.37
CA PRO A 32 -0.60 -23.81 21.41
C PRO A 32 -0.37 -23.31 19.98
N ARG A 33 0.53 -23.98 19.26
CA ARG A 33 0.91 -23.62 17.89
C ARG A 33 1.26 -24.88 17.10
N PHE A 34 0.95 -24.86 15.81
CA PHE A 34 1.29 -25.93 14.89
C PHE A 34 1.77 -25.34 13.56
N TYR A 35 0.84 -24.80 12.76
CA TYR A 35 1.18 -24.24 11.46
C TYR A 35 2.14 -23.04 11.56
N PHE A 36 1.90 -22.16 12.53
CA PHE A 36 2.76 -21.01 12.85
C PHE A 36 3.86 -21.33 13.87
N ASP A 37 4.19 -22.60 14.09
CA ASP A 37 5.36 -22.92 14.90
C ASP A 37 6.65 -22.70 14.08
N LEU A 38 7.33 -21.60 14.42
CA LEU A 38 8.52 -21.14 13.75
C LEU A 38 9.74 -22.03 14.01
N SER A 39 9.68 -22.91 15.01
CA SER A 39 10.75 -23.89 15.26
C SER A 39 10.89 -24.88 14.09
N TYR A 40 9.77 -25.26 13.45
CA TYR A 40 9.80 -26.06 12.22
C TYR A 40 10.47 -25.29 11.10
N TYR A 41 10.12 -24.03 10.88
CA TYR A 41 10.76 -23.20 9.86
C TYR A 41 12.27 -23.03 10.11
N LYS A 42 12.69 -22.88 11.36
CA LYS A 42 14.12 -22.80 11.72
C LYS A 42 14.86 -24.11 11.39
N LYS A 43 14.28 -25.25 11.75
CA LYS A 43 14.85 -26.59 11.45
C LYS A 43 14.89 -26.87 9.95
N TYR A 44 13.80 -26.63 9.24
CA TYR A 44 13.67 -26.92 7.80
C TYR A 44 14.50 -25.97 6.92
N ARG A 45 14.81 -24.76 7.42
CA ARG A 45 15.75 -23.85 6.76
C ARG A 45 17.12 -24.47 6.57
N GLU A 46 17.60 -25.30 7.51
CA GLU A 46 18.92 -25.94 7.43
C GLU A 46 19.02 -26.92 6.25
N ILE A 47 17.90 -27.53 5.86
CA ILE A 47 17.81 -28.42 4.69
C ILE A 47 17.28 -27.71 3.43
N GLY A 48 17.08 -26.39 3.48
CA GLY A 48 16.67 -25.58 2.32
C GLY A 48 15.23 -25.79 1.85
N GLN A 49 14.33 -26.28 2.71
CA GLN A 49 12.93 -26.56 2.35
C GLN A 49 11.95 -25.84 3.28
N PRO A 50 10.71 -25.58 2.85
CA PRO A 50 9.64 -25.17 3.75
C PRO A 50 9.08 -26.38 4.51
N PRO A 51 8.57 -26.21 5.73
CA PRO A 51 7.95 -27.30 6.50
C PRO A 51 6.61 -27.77 5.92
N TRP A 52 5.93 -26.92 5.15
CA TRP A 52 4.64 -27.18 4.52
C TRP A 52 4.69 -26.85 3.03
N THR A 53 3.81 -27.47 2.23
CA THR A 53 3.72 -27.21 0.79
C THR A 53 3.41 -25.73 0.51
N PRO A 54 4.32 -24.98 -0.13
CA PRO A 54 4.10 -23.56 -0.40
C PRO A 54 3.28 -23.37 -1.69
N ASN A 55 2.73 -22.18 -1.87
CA ASN A 55 2.23 -21.74 -3.17
C ASN A 55 3.40 -21.36 -4.09
N LEU A 56 3.82 -22.29 -4.95
CA LEU A 56 4.96 -22.11 -5.85
C LEU A 56 4.83 -20.90 -6.76
N SER A 57 3.63 -20.61 -7.27
CA SER A 57 3.39 -19.47 -8.15
C SER A 57 3.71 -18.14 -7.46
N LEU A 58 3.39 -18.00 -6.17
CA LEU A 58 3.73 -16.81 -5.38
C LEU A 58 5.24 -16.69 -5.13
N PHE A 59 5.95 -17.80 -4.94
CA PHE A 59 7.40 -17.79 -4.78
C PHE A 59 8.12 -17.35 -6.07
N PHE A 60 7.68 -17.83 -7.24
CA PHE A 60 8.24 -17.35 -8.51
C PHE A 60 7.96 -15.87 -8.76
N ALA A 61 6.75 -15.40 -8.43
CA ALA A 61 6.41 -13.98 -8.53
C ALA A 61 7.25 -13.12 -7.57
N LEU A 62 7.49 -13.62 -6.35
CA LEU A 62 8.34 -12.97 -5.36
C LEU A 62 9.80 -12.88 -5.84
N ASP A 63 10.39 -13.98 -6.31
CA ASP A 63 11.76 -13.99 -6.81
C ASP A 63 11.94 -12.95 -7.95
N LYS A 64 11.00 -12.91 -8.89
CA LYS A 64 11.03 -11.92 -9.96
C LYS A 64 10.94 -10.49 -9.43
N THR A 65 10.09 -10.26 -8.44
CA THR A 65 9.89 -8.95 -7.81
C THR A 65 11.14 -8.49 -7.07
N LEU A 66 11.74 -9.35 -6.24
CA LEU A 66 12.97 -9.04 -5.52
C LEU A 66 14.11 -8.73 -6.48
N ASN A 67 14.24 -9.47 -7.57
CA ASN A 67 15.20 -9.18 -8.62
C ASN A 67 15.00 -7.80 -9.26
N LEU A 68 13.77 -7.35 -9.46
CA LEU A 68 13.49 -5.99 -9.95
C LEU A 68 13.81 -4.94 -8.90
N MET A 69 13.46 -5.19 -7.63
CA MET A 69 13.75 -4.27 -6.52
C MET A 69 15.25 -4.09 -6.30
N LEU A 70 16.04 -5.18 -6.38
CA LEU A 70 17.49 -5.13 -6.25
C LEU A 70 18.15 -4.38 -7.41
N LYS A 71 17.61 -4.53 -8.64
CA LYS A 71 18.09 -3.79 -9.82
C LYS A 71 17.80 -2.29 -9.74
N GLU A 72 16.61 -1.91 -9.23
CA GLU A 72 16.27 -0.51 -9.00
C GLU A 72 17.08 0.08 -7.84
N GLY A 73 17.26 -0.70 -6.76
CA GLY A 73 17.92 -0.30 -5.52
C GLY A 73 16.94 0.31 -4.50
N LEU A 74 17.06 -0.09 -3.23
CA LEU A 74 16.10 0.29 -2.18
C LEU A 74 15.99 1.81 -1.98
N SER A 75 17.12 2.53 -2.04
CA SER A 75 17.13 3.99 -1.93
C SER A 75 16.34 4.65 -3.07
N ASN A 76 16.50 4.16 -4.30
CA ASN A 76 15.78 4.69 -5.45
C ASN A 76 14.28 4.40 -5.37
N ILE A 77 13.91 3.21 -4.88
CA ILE A 77 12.51 2.86 -4.60
C ILE A 77 11.90 3.85 -3.59
N HIS A 78 12.58 4.11 -2.47
CA HIS A 78 12.09 5.05 -1.46
C HIS A 78 11.96 6.48 -2.02
N GLN A 79 12.99 6.96 -2.73
CA GLN A 79 12.96 8.29 -3.36
C GLN A 79 11.84 8.43 -4.38
N ARG A 80 11.58 7.38 -5.18
CA ARG A 80 10.47 7.37 -6.14
C ARG A 80 9.11 7.49 -5.44
N HIS A 81 8.89 6.74 -4.37
CA HIS A 81 7.65 6.82 -3.60
C HIS A 81 7.49 8.21 -2.95
N ALA A 82 8.56 8.74 -2.33
CA ALA A 82 8.55 10.08 -1.74
C ALA A 82 8.21 11.17 -2.78
N LYS A 83 8.77 11.07 -3.99
CA LYS A 83 8.47 11.99 -5.10
C LYS A 83 6.99 11.91 -5.53
N VAL A 84 6.48 10.71 -5.74
CA VAL A 84 5.06 10.51 -6.12
C VAL A 84 4.13 11.02 -5.03
N ALA A 85 4.43 10.71 -3.77
CA ALA A 85 3.65 11.17 -2.63
C ALA A 85 3.64 12.70 -2.55
N GLN A 86 4.78 13.35 -2.79
CA GLN A 86 4.88 14.80 -2.82
C GLN A 86 4.03 15.41 -3.95
N GLN A 87 4.08 14.84 -5.16
CA GLN A 87 3.23 15.28 -6.29
C GLN A 87 1.74 15.20 -5.96
N PHE A 88 1.29 14.12 -5.30
CA PHE A 88 -0.10 14.03 -4.84
C PHE A 88 -0.43 15.05 -3.75
N ARG A 89 0.47 15.26 -2.77
CA ARG A 89 0.26 16.23 -1.69
C ARG A 89 0.16 17.66 -2.24
N ASP A 90 1.02 18.03 -3.18
CA ASP A 90 1.00 19.35 -3.81
C ASP A 90 -0.24 19.52 -4.69
N GLY A 91 -0.56 18.52 -5.52
CA GLY A 91 -1.77 18.53 -6.33
C GLY A 91 -3.06 18.65 -5.51
N VAL A 92 -3.16 17.97 -4.37
CA VAL A 92 -4.32 18.10 -3.47
C VAL A 92 -4.43 19.52 -2.90
N LYS A 93 -3.30 20.14 -2.52
CA LYS A 93 -3.29 21.54 -2.05
C LYS A 93 -3.68 22.52 -3.15
N GLU A 94 -3.23 22.29 -4.39
CA GLU A 94 -3.60 23.10 -5.56
C GLU A 94 -5.10 23.02 -5.87
N LEU A 95 -5.76 21.92 -5.52
CA LEU A 95 -7.22 21.78 -5.57
C LEU A 95 -7.95 22.51 -4.43
N GLY A 96 -7.22 23.16 -3.51
CA GLY A 96 -7.78 23.85 -2.35
C GLY A 96 -8.26 22.91 -1.24
N LEU A 97 -7.78 21.66 -1.24
CA LEU A 97 -8.14 20.66 -0.24
C LEU A 97 -7.09 20.58 0.86
N GLU A 98 -7.53 20.17 2.05
CA GLU A 98 -6.68 20.05 3.23
C GLU A 98 -6.22 18.61 3.44
N LEU A 99 -4.94 18.43 3.77
CA LEU A 99 -4.37 17.12 4.12
C LEU A 99 -4.63 16.80 5.59
N LEU A 100 -4.98 15.55 5.89
CA LEU A 100 -5.17 15.11 7.28
C LEU A 100 -3.85 15.10 8.07
N ALA A 101 -2.77 14.63 7.44
CA ALA A 101 -1.48 14.44 8.10
C ALA A 101 -0.61 15.69 7.98
N LYS A 102 0.07 16.05 9.07
CA LYS A 102 1.10 17.08 9.07
C LYS A 102 2.32 16.61 8.27
N PRO A 103 3.13 17.51 7.69
CA PRO A 103 4.32 17.14 6.91
C PRO A 103 5.27 16.19 7.65
N GLU A 104 5.51 16.41 8.94
CA GLU A 104 6.39 15.59 9.77
C GLU A 104 5.94 14.13 10.00
N CYS A 105 4.66 13.81 9.78
CA CYS A 105 4.12 12.46 9.93
C CYS A 105 3.44 11.93 8.65
N ALA A 106 3.64 12.61 7.52
CA ALA A 106 3.05 12.23 6.25
C ALA A 106 3.64 10.91 5.74
N SER A 107 2.78 10.04 5.21
CA SER A 107 3.20 8.79 4.58
C SER A 107 3.57 9.01 3.11
N ASP A 108 4.61 8.31 2.66
CA ASP A 108 5.02 8.27 1.24
C ASP A 108 4.33 7.16 0.45
N THR A 109 3.35 6.46 1.04
CA THR A 109 2.60 5.37 0.39
C THR A 109 1.11 5.66 0.25
N ILE A 110 0.59 6.61 1.02
CA ILE A 110 -0.82 6.98 1.01
C ILE A 110 -0.99 8.45 1.42
N THR A 111 -1.78 9.20 0.65
CA THR A 111 -2.16 10.59 0.97
C THR A 111 -3.60 10.60 1.48
N SER A 112 -3.82 11.09 2.69
CA SER A 112 -5.16 11.24 3.29
C SER A 112 -5.62 12.68 3.23
N VAL A 113 -6.83 12.91 2.74
CA VAL A 113 -7.39 14.23 2.43
C VAL A 113 -8.69 14.42 3.21
N LEU A 114 -8.85 15.56 3.86
CA LEU A 114 -10.08 15.95 4.53
C LEU A 114 -11.17 16.21 3.49
N MET A 115 -12.37 15.69 3.75
CA MET A 115 -13.50 15.92 2.88
C MET A 115 -14.00 17.37 3.06
N PRO A 116 -14.17 18.17 1.99
CA PRO A 116 -14.81 19.47 2.11
C PRO A 116 -16.24 19.33 2.62
N GLY A 117 -16.69 20.30 3.40
CA GLY A 117 -18.04 20.30 3.96
C GLY A 117 -19.13 20.29 2.87
N GLY A 118 -20.25 19.64 3.16
CA GLY A 118 -21.41 19.59 2.28
C GLY A 118 -21.40 18.44 1.26
N ILE A 119 -20.31 17.70 1.11
CA ILE A 119 -20.22 16.54 0.20
C ILE A 119 -19.95 15.27 1.00
N GLU A 120 -20.74 14.22 0.77
CA GLU A 120 -20.47 12.92 1.37
C GLU A 120 -19.30 12.21 0.67
N VAL A 121 -18.39 11.63 1.46
CA VAL A 121 -17.25 10.86 0.93
C VAL A 121 -17.71 9.75 -0.01
N LYS A 122 -18.81 9.05 0.32
CA LYS A 122 -19.31 7.93 -0.49
C LYS A 122 -19.67 8.34 -1.93
N ASP A 123 -20.17 9.57 -2.10
CA ASP A 123 -20.57 10.08 -3.40
C ASP A 123 -19.32 10.44 -4.21
N LEU A 124 -18.31 11.08 -3.60
CA LEU A 124 -17.01 11.29 -4.24
C LEU A 124 -16.38 9.98 -4.73
N LEU A 125 -16.33 8.95 -3.87
CA LEU A 125 -15.77 7.65 -4.22
C LEU A 125 -16.54 7.01 -5.39
N ARG A 126 -17.88 7.10 -5.37
CA ARG A 126 -18.74 6.56 -6.42
C ARG A 126 -18.53 7.28 -7.74
N THR A 127 -18.54 8.62 -7.75
CA THR A 127 -18.35 9.44 -8.95
C THR A 127 -16.98 9.20 -9.57
N ALA A 128 -15.91 9.26 -8.76
CA ALA A 128 -14.54 8.97 -9.21
C ALA A 128 -14.43 7.60 -9.87
N ARG A 129 -15.05 6.57 -9.27
CA ARG A 129 -15.04 5.21 -9.81
C ARG A 129 -15.85 5.06 -11.09
N LEU A 130 -17.11 5.51 -11.09
CA LEU A 130 -18.03 5.23 -12.18
C LEU A 130 -17.71 6.08 -13.41
N GLU A 131 -17.41 7.36 -13.23
CA GLU A 131 -17.23 8.34 -14.31
C GLU A 131 -15.78 8.42 -14.77
N HIS A 132 -14.81 8.32 -13.84
CA HIS A 132 -13.40 8.52 -14.17
C HIS A 132 -12.54 7.25 -14.07
N LYS A 133 -13.13 6.12 -13.66
CA LYS A 133 -12.43 4.83 -13.47
C LYS A 133 -11.27 4.93 -12.47
N VAL A 134 -11.39 5.81 -11.49
CA VAL A 134 -10.42 6.00 -10.40
C VAL A 134 -11.02 5.45 -9.11
N GLU A 135 -10.39 4.42 -8.55
CA GLU A 135 -10.79 3.85 -7.26
C GLU A 135 -10.05 4.58 -6.13
N LEU A 136 -10.80 5.27 -5.27
CA LEU A 136 -10.30 5.91 -4.06
C LEU A 136 -10.77 5.12 -2.84
N ALA A 137 -10.10 5.28 -1.70
CA ALA A 137 -10.50 4.63 -0.45
C ALA A 137 -11.08 5.64 0.54
N GLY A 138 -12.14 5.27 1.25
CA GLY A 138 -12.66 6.08 2.35
C GLY A 138 -11.79 5.99 3.62
N GLY A 139 -12.07 6.88 4.58
CA GLY A 139 -11.63 6.73 5.97
C GLY A 139 -12.23 5.50 6.66
N GLN A 140 -11.61 5.08 7.75
CA GLN A 140 -12.04 3.92 8.54
C GLN A 140 -12.38 4.36 9.97
N GLN A 141 -13.30 3.64 10.61
CA GLN A 141 -13.71 3.86 12.00
C GLN A 141 -14.07 5.34 12.26
N THR A 142 -13.41 6.01 13.20
CA THR A 142 -13.67 7.40 13.62
C THR A 142 -13.44 8.44 12.52
N LEU A 143 -12.74 8.05 11.44
CA LEU A 143 -12.45 8.86 10.25
C LEU A 143 -13.39 8.53 9.08
N ALA A 144 -14.32 7.57 9.23
CA ALA A 144 -15.33 7.29 8.23
C ALA A 144 -16.12 8.57 7.91
N ASN A 145 -16.41 8.79 6.63
CA ASN A 145 -17.09 9.98 6.09
C ASN A 145 -16.43 11.34 6.34
N LYS A 146 -15.23 11.39 6.94
CA LYS A 146 -14.47 12.63 7.17
C LYS A 146 -13.30 12.81 6.20
N ILE A 147 -12.78 11.71 5.68
CA ILE A 147 -11.62 11.70 4.79
C ILE A 147 -11.81 10.73 3.63
N PHE A 148 -11.04 10.96 2.59
CA PHE A 148 -10.70 9.95 1.59
C PHE A 148 -9.18 9.80 1.47
N ARG A 149 -8.74 8.72 0.84
CA ARG A 149 -7.34 8.31 0.77
C ARG A 149 -6.96 7.93 -0.65
N ILE A 150 -5.82 8.44 -1.08
CA ILE A 150 -5.19 8.16 -2.36
C ILE A 150 -4.01 7.24 -2.09
N GLY A 151 -4.15 5.96 -2.43
CA GLY A 151 -3.07 4.98 -2.32
C GLY A 151 -2.11 5.13 -3.49
N HIS A 152 -0.83 5.32 -3.21
CA HIS A 152 0.18 5.51 -4.25
C HIS A 152 1.43 4.63 -4.07
N LEU A 153 1.23 3.45 -3.47
CA LEU A 153 2.25 2.42 -3.35
C LEU A 153 2.41 1.63 -4.65
N GLY A 154 3.66 1.40 -5.07
CA GLY A 154 3.98 0.59 -6.25
C GLY A 154 4.55 1.43 -7.39
N ILE A 155 4.28 1.03 -8.63
CA ILE A 155 4.75 1.75 -9.82
C ILE A 155 3.62 2.64 -10.30
N ILE A 156 3.85 3.95 -10.26
CA ILE A 156 2.87 4.97 -10.65
C ILE A 156 3.53 5.92 -11.63
N THR A 157 2.83 6.19 -12.71
CA THR A 157 3.25 7.10 -13.78
C THR A 157 2.73 8.51 -13.52
N ASN A 158 3.41 9.53 -14.04
CA ASN A 158 2.93 10.91 -13.96
C ASN A 158 1.52 11.08 -14.57
N GLN A 159 1.21 10.29 -15.60
CA GLN A 159 -0.11 10.30 -16.22
C GLN A 159 -1.20 9.85 -15.23
N GLU A 160 -0.98 8.76 -14.49
CA GLU A 160 -1.92 8.27 -13.47
C GLU A 160 -2.10 9.29 -12.33
N ILE A 161 -1.04 10.00 -11.94
CA ILE A 161 -1.12 11.10 -10.96
C ILE A 161 -2.06 12.19 -11.48
N SER A 162 -1.81 12.72 -12.67
CA SER A 162 -2.62 13.79 -13.26
C SER A 162 -4.07 13.36 -13.49
N GLN A 163 -4.29 12.11 -13.95
CA GLN A 163 -5.63 11.55 -14.14
C GLN A 163 -6.39 11.45 -12.82
N THR A 164 -5.74 11.00 -11.75
CA THR A 164 -6.35 10.87 -10.42
C THR A 164 -6.72 12.24 -9.84
N LEU A 165 -5.82 13.22 -9.91
CA LEU A 165 -6.09 14.58 -9.42
C LEU A 165 -7.21 15.26 -10.22
N THR A 166 -7.21 15.07 -11.54
CA THR A 166 -8.29 15.59 -12.41
C THR A 166 -9.63 14.94 -12.07
N ALA A 167 -9.65 13.63 -11.89
CA ALA A 167 -10.86 12.89 -11.50
C ALA A 167 -11.42 13.38 -10.16
N ILE A 168 -10.56 13.64 -9.17
CA ILE A 168 -10.97 14.21 -7.87
C ILE A 168 -11.61 15.57 -8.08
N LYS A 169 -10.96 16.45 -8.84
CA LYS A 169 -11.48 17.80 -9.13
C LYS A 169 -12.86 17.75 -9.78
N LEU A 170 -12.99 17.01 -10.88
CA LEU A 170 -14.25 16.91 -11.64
C LEU A 170 -15.36 16.28 -10.80
N SER A 171 -15.02 15.25 -10.00
CA SER A 171 -16.01 14.62 -9.11
C SER A 171 -16.50 15.57 -8.02
N LEU A 172 -15.61 16.40 -7.45
CA LEU A 172 -16.00 17.41 -6.47
C LEU A 172 -16.86 18.51 -7.10
N ASP A 173 -16.51 18.97 -8.30
CA ASP A 173 -17.28 19.99 -9.02
C ASP A 173 -18.67 19.49 -9.44
N ALA A 174 -18.82 18.20 -9.75
CA ALA A 174 -20.12 17.60 -10.07
C ALA A 174 -21.04 17.38 -8.85
N LEU A 175 -20.48 17.40 -7.64
CA LEU A 175 -21.21 17.18 -6.38
C LEU A 175 -21.48 18.47 -5.60
N ARG A 176 -21.05 19.62 -6.12
CA ARG A 176 -21.37 20.96 -5.62
C ARG A 176 -22.69 21.44 -6.21
#